data_AF-A0A968VYK5-F1
#
_entry.id   AF-A0A968VYK5-F1
#
_cell.length_a   1.000
_cell.length_b   1.000
_cell.length_c   1.000
_cell.angle_alpha   90.00
_cell.angle_beta   90.00
_cell.angle_gamma   90.00
#
_symmetry.space_group_name_H-M   'P 1'
#
loop_
_entity.id
_entity.type
_entity.pdbx_description
1 polymer ?
#
loop_
_entity_poly.entity_id
_entity_poly.type
_entity_poly.pdbx_seq_one_letter_code
_entity_poly.pdbx_strand_id
1 'polypeptide(L)'
;MGTPYNMVGLAGTNHGVAEISNMPPVNLESRLKYLVQYPHGCIEQTTSSVFPQLYLPNLVELPSDKKNELENNIKAGIQRLVTFQLGNGGLSYWPGYADGASHWGTNYAGHFMLEAKNKGYTIPQDFLKLWIRFQTNEANHWRNTNLATYNHHYNSNQLTQAYRLYTLALAGKPAMGAMNRMRQLSNLAVAASWRLAAAYALAGKTDVAAEMVKPQKPR
;
A
#
# COMPACT_ATOMS: atom_id res chain seq x y z
N MET A 1 16.17 -36.90 -32.80
CA MET A 1 14.98 -37.41 -32.07
C MET A 1 14.67 -36.43 -30.94
N GLY A 2 13.75 -35.48 -31.16
CA GLY A 2 13.29 -34.59 -30.11
C GLY A 2 12.26 -35.31 -29.26
N THR A 3 12.51 -35.46 -27.97
CA THR A 3 11.55 -36.03 -27.03
C THR A 3 10.29 -35.16 -27.00
N PRO A 4 9.09 -35.72 -27.25
CA PRO A 4 7.85 -34.96 -27.17
C PRO A 4 7.64 -34.50 -25.72
N TYR A 5 7.63 -33.19 -25.52
CA TYR A 5 7.32 -32.56 -24.23
C TYR A 5 5.80 -32.62 -24.02
N ASN A 6 5.34 -33.55 -23.18
CA ASN A 6 3.96 -33.59 -22.75
C ASN A 6 3.74 -32.51 -21.69
N MET A 7 3.00 -31.45 -22.03
CA MET A 7 2.56 -30.48 -21.04
C MET A 7 1.63 -31.15 -20.03
N VAL A 8 2.03 -31.17 -18.76
CA VAL A 8 1.20 -31.65 -17.65
C VAL A 8 0.07 -30.63 -17.43
N GLY A 9 -1.19 -31.02 -17.67
CA GLY A 9 -2.36 -30.19 -17.43
C GLY A 9 -3.51 -30.46 -18.39
N LEU A 10 -4.72 -30.00 -18.08
CA LEU A 10 -5.88 -30.08 -18.97
C LEU A 10 -5.68 -29.17 -20.19
N ALA A 11 -6.16 -29.59 -21.36
CA ALA A 11 -6.14 -28.76 -22.55
C ALA A 11 -6.89 -27.44 -22.26
N GLY A 12 -6.22 -26.30 -22.44
CA GLY A 12 -6.77 -24.96 -22.18
C GLY A 12 -6.54 -24.39 -20.77
N THR A 13 -5.97 -25.15 -19.82
CA THR A 13 -5.63 -24.63 -18.48
C THR A 13 -4.18 -24.19 -18.34
N ASN A 14 -3.35 -24.47 -19.34
CA ASN A 14 -1.93 -24.16 -19.30
C ASN A 14 -1.70 -22.72 -19.76
N HIS A 15 -1.19 -21.89 -18.86
CA HIS A 15 -0.75 -20.53 -19.17
C HIS A 15 0.77 -20.43 -19.00
N GLY A 16 1.44 -19.87 -20.01
CA GLY A 16 2.85 -19.51 -19.98
C GLY A 16 3.01 -18.02 -20.26
N VAL A 17 3.94 -17.37 -19.56
CA VAL A 17 4.29 -15.97 -19.75
C VAL A 17 5.80 -15.90 -19.97
N ALA A 18 6.23 -15.18 -21.00
CA ALA A 18 7.64 -14.87 -21.25
C ALA A 18 7.84 -13.36 -21.16
N GLU A 19 8.67 -12.92 -20.21
CA GLU A 19 9.06 -11.52 -20.03
C GLU A 19 10.52 -11.36 -20.46
N ILE A 20 10.78 -10.43 -21.39
CA ILE A 20 12.14 -10.04 -21.80
C ILE A 20 12.30 -8.58 -21.43
N SER A 21 13.24 -8.28 -20.52
CA SER A 21 13.50 -6.93 -20.04
C SER A 21 14.99 -6.70 -19.85
N ASN A 22 15.44 -5.49 -20.16
CA ASN A 22 16.81 -5.02 -19.89
C ASN A 22 16.97 -4.49 -18.45
N MET A 23 15.93 -4.57 -17.63
CA MET A 23 15.95 -4.34 -16.18
C MET A 23 15.68 -5.66 -15.45
N PRO A 24 16.14 -5.84 -14.19
CA PRO A 24 15.86 -7.06 -13.43
C PRO A 24 14.37 -7.42 -13.50
N PRO A 25 14.01 -8.62 -13.99
CA PRO A 25 12.62 -8.96 -14.23
C PRO A 25 11.86 -8.97 -12.90
N VAL A 26 10.87 -8.08 -12.78
CA VAL A 26 10.03 -7.97 -11.57
C VAL A 26 8.94 -9.05 -11.58
N ASN A 27 8.75 -9.74 -12.72
CA ASN A 27 7.72 -10.75 -12.91
C ASN A 27 6.35 -10.21 -12.51
N LEU A 28 6.04 -9.02 -13.04
CA LEU A 28 4.87 -8.23 -12.68
C LEU A 28 3.59 -9.02 -12.98
N GLU A 29 3.54 -9.76 -14.09
CA GLU A 29 2.35 -10.52 -14.49
C GLU A 29 2.03 -11.69 -13.55
N SER A 30 3.02 -12.45 -13.08
CA SER A 30 2.76 -13.53 -12.11
C SER A 30 2.38 -13.00 -10.74
N ARG A 31 2.95 -11.86 -10.31
CA ARG A 31 2.59 -11.18 -9.06
C ARG A 31 1.20 -10.56 -9.11
N LEU A 32 0.77 -10.09 -10.29
CA LEU A 32 -0.61 -9.64 -10.54
C LEU A 32 -1.61 -10.81 -10.52
N LYS A 33 -1.22 -11.99 -11.01
CA LYS A 33 -2.03 -13.23 -10.98
C LYS A 33 -2.08 -13.91 -9.60
N TYR A 34 -1.14 -13.64 -8.69
CA TYR A 34 -1.03 -14.31 -7.38
C TYR A 34 -1.90 -13.76 -6.24
N LEU A 35 -2.80 -12.81 -6.52
CA LEU A 35 -3.69 -12.21 -5.51
C LEU A 35 -5.05 -12.92 -5.40
N VAL A 36 -5.14 -14.17 -5.84
CA VAL A 36 -6.36 -14.98 -5.77
C VAL A 36 -6.03 -16.32 -5.11
N GLN A 37 -6.23 -16.39 -3.79
CA GLN A 37 -6.84 -17.53 -3.06
C GLN A 37 -6.68 -17.32 -1.55
N TYR A 38 -7.71 -16.75 -0.92
CA TYR A 38 -8.21 -17.00 0.44
C TYR A 38 -9.56 -16.25 0.56
N PRO A 39 -10.56 -16.76 1.30
CA PRO A 39 -11.97 -16.41 1.13
C PRO A 39 -12.26 -14.92 1.36
N HIS A 40 -13.25 -14.44 0.61
CA HIS A 40 -13.24 -13.14 -0.06
C HIS A 40 -13.71 -11.95 0.78
N GLY A 41 -12.95 -10.84 0.75
CA GLY A 41 -13.51 -9.50 0.96
C GLY A 41 -12.82 -8.62 1.99
N CYS A 42 -11.61 -8.95 2.45
CA CYS A 42 -10.85 -8.07 3.34
C CYS A 42 -10.46 -6.77 2.63
N ILE A 43 -10.13 -5.75 3.42
CA ILE A 43 -9.63 -4.48 2.91
C ILE A 43 -8.34 -4.64 2.08
N GLU A 44 -7.39 -5.48 2.49
CA GLU A 44 -6.13 -5.69 1.78
C GLU A 44 -6.35 -6.39 0.43
N GLN A 45 -7.27 -7.36 0.38
CA GLN A 45 -7.62 -8.07 -0.85
C GLN A 45 -8.31 -7.11 -1.84
N THR A 46 -9.30 -6.36 -1.35
CA THR A 46 -10.01 -5.35 -2.15
C THR A 46 -9.05 -4.30 -2.68
N THR A 47 -8.13 -3.80 -1.85
CA THR A 47 -7.14 -2.82 -2.28
C THR A 47 -6.18 -3.41 -3.31
N SER A 48 -5.67 -4.63 -3.08
CA SER A 48 -4.68 -5.25 -3.96
C SER A 48 -5.24 -5.66 -5.32
N SER A 49 -6.55 -5.91 -5.44
CA SER A 49 -7.15 -6.22 -6.74
C SER A 49 -7.20 -5.01 -7.68
N VAL A 50 -7.25 -3.78 -7.15
CA VAL A 50 -7.40 -2.55 -7.95
C VAL A 50 -6.16 -1.65 -7.96
N PHE A 51 -5.30 -1.71 -6.94
CA PHE A 51 -4.10 -0.87 -6.87
C PHE A 51 -3.18 -1.01 -8.10
N PRO A 52 -2.90 -2.23 -8.60
CA PRO A 52 -2.02 -2.35 -9.76
C PRO A 52 -2.69 -1.92 -11.06
N GLN A 53 -4.02 -2.10 -11.18
CA GLN A 53 -4.79 -1.68 -12.35
C GLN A 53 -4.67 -0.16 -12.58
N LEU A 54 -4.51 0.62 -11.50
CA LEU A 54 -4.29 2.06 -11.57
C LEU A 54 -3.03 2.46 -12.36
N TYR A 55 -2.03 1.57 -12.41
CA TYR A 55 -0.74 1.83 -13.06
C TYR A 55 -0.52 1.06 -14.35
N LEU A 56 -1.31 0.01 -14.60
CA LEU A 56 -1.15 -0.85 -15.78
C LEU A 56 -1.11 -0.07 -17.10
N PRO A 57 -1.95 0.97 -17.34
CA PRO A 57 -1.88 1.76 -18.56
C PRO A 57 -0.58 2.53 -18.77
N ASN A 58 0.25 2.74 -17.73
CA ASN A 58 1.56 3.39 -17.87
C ASN A 58 2.68 2.41 -18.21
N LEU A 59 2.42 1.10 -18.11
CA LEU A 59 3.44 0.05 -18.26
C LEU A 59 3.29 -0.71 -19.57
N VAL A 60 2.05 -0.84 -20.06
CA VAL A 60 1.74 -1.58 -21.28
C VAL A 60 0.68 -0.85 -22.09
N GLU A 61 0.75 -0.99 -23.40
CA GLU A 61 -0.31 -0.52 -24.29
C GLU A 61 -1.52 -1.46 -24.19
N LEU A 62 -2.66 -0.89 -23.82
CA LEU A 62 -3.90 -1.64 -23.61
C LEU A 62 -4.93 -1.30 -24.70
N PRO A 63 -5.59 -2.30 -25.28
CA PRO A 63 -6.81 -2.13 -26.06
C PRO A 63 -7.88 -1.32 -25.33
N SER A 64 -8.74 -0.61 -26.07
CA SER A 64 -9.75 0.30 -25.51
C SER A 64 -10.77 -0.42 -24.61
N ASP A 65 -11.15 -1.65 -24.96
CA ASP A 65 -12.02 -2.51 -24.15
C ASP A 65 -11.39 -2.82 -22.78
N LYS A 66 -10.09 -3.13 -22.76
CA LYS A 66 -9.35 -3.33 -21.51
C LYS A 66 -9.25 -2.07 -20.68
N LYS A 67 -8.99 -0.91 -21.29
CA LYS A 67 -8.98 0.37 -20.56
C LYS A 67 -10.32 0.64 -19.87
N ASN A 68 -11.43 0.40 -20.55
CA ASN A 68 -12.77 0.56 -19.98
C ASN A 68 -13.04 -0.44 -18.84
N GLU A 69 -12.63 -1.69 -18.99
CA GLU A 69 -12.72 -2.72 -17.94
C GLU A 69 -11.96 -2.27 -16.67
N LEU A 70 -10.72 -1.83 -16.83
CA LEU A 70 -9.88 -1.31 -15.74
C LEU A 70 -10.55 -0.12 -15.04
N GLU A 71 -11.07 0.83 -15.82
CA GLU A 71 -11.75 2.01 -15.26
C GLU A 71 -12.96 1.62 -14.41
N ASN A 72 -13.78 0.67 -14.89
CA ASN A 72 -14.94 0.16 -14.16
C ASN A 72 -14.51 -0.57 -12.88
N ASN A 73 -13.47 -1.40 -12.94
CA ASN A 73 -12.92 -2.11 -11.78
C ASN A 73 -12.40 -1.13 -10.72
N ILE A 74 -11.68 -0.09 -11.12
CA ILE A 74 -11.16 0.93 -10.21
C ILE A 74 -12.31 1.70 -9.54
N LYS A 75 -13.32 2.13 -10.31
CA LYS A 75 -14.51 2.80 -9.76
C LYS A 75 -15.26 1.91 -8.77
N ALA A 76 -15.45 0.63 -9.10
CA ALA A 76 -16.07 -0.34 -8.20
C ALA A 76 -15.23 -0.55 -6.93
N GLY A 77 -13.90 -0.64 -7.06
CA GLY A 77 -12.98 -0.75 -5.93
C GLY A 77 -13.02 0.45 -5.00
N ILE A 78 -13.06 1.68 -5.55
CA ILE A 78 -13.23 2.92 -4.77
C ILE A 78 -14.51 2.86 -3.95
N GLN A 79 -15.65 2.55 -4.58
CA GLN A 79 -16.94 2.45 -3.88
C GLN A 79 -16.93 1.34 -2.83
N ARG A 80 -16.30 0.22 -3.13
CA ARG A 80 -16.16 -0.89 -2.19
C ARG A 80 -15.35 -0.49 -0.97
N LEU A 81 -14.22 0.21 -1.13
CA LEU A 81 -13.36 0.64 -0.02
C LEU A 81 -14.05 1.65 0.92
N VAL A 82 -14.94 2.48 0.39
CA VAL A 82 -15.76 3.38 1.21
C VAL A 82 -16.59 2.60 2.24
N THR A 83 -17.07 1.40 1.90
CA THR A 83 -17.87 0.55 2.82
C THR A 83 -17.10 -0.01 4.03
N PHE A 84 -15.78 0.15 4.05
CA PHE A 84 -14.93 -0.22 5.20
C PHE A 84 -14.70 0.95 6.15
N GLN A 85 -15.02 2.19 5.76
CA GLN A 85 -14.75 3.35 6.61
C GLN A 85 -15.70 3.38 7.80
N LEU A 86 -15.10 3.41 8.99
CA LEU A 86 -15.78 3.56 10.27
C LEU A 86 -16.04 5.04 10.56
N GLY A 87 -16.95 5.34 11.50
CA GLY A 87 -17.29 6.71 11.89
C GLY A 87 -16.11 7.54 12.44
N ASN A 88 -15.09 6.88 12.98
CA ASN A 88 -13.85 7.55 13.41
C ASN A 88 -12.93 7.94 12.23
N GLY A 89 -13.16 7.40 11.04
CA GLY A 89 -12.42 7.66 9.80
C GLY A 89 -11.38 6.59 9.44
N GLY A 90 -11.09 5.66 10.35
CA GLY A 90 -10.29 4.47 10.07
C GLY A 90 -11.08 3.45 9.26
N LEU A 91 -10.41 2.48 8.67
CA LEU A 91 -11.06 1.43 7.91
C LEU A 91 -10.97 0.10 8.63
N SER A 92 -12.10 -0.60 8.74
CA SER A 92 -12.17 -1.94 9.33
C SER A 92 -11.51 -2.99 8.43
N TYR A 93 -11.24 -4.16 8.99
CA TYR A 93 -10.71 -5.29 8.21
C TYR A 93 -11.78 -5.87 7.28
N TRP A 94 -13.02 -5.95 7.75
CA TRP A 94 -14.20 -6.40 7.01
C TRP A 94 -15.22 -5.26 6.86
N PRO A 95 -15.91 -5.17 5.71
CA PRO A 95 -16.88 -4.11 5.48
C PRO A 95 -18.14 -4.33 6.33
N GLY A 96 -18.69 -3.24 6.87
CA GLY A 96 -19.87 -3.30 7.75
C GLY A 96 -19.63 -3.89 9.15
N TYR A 97 -18.43 -4.38 9.44
CA TYR A 97 -18.02 -4.83 10.77
C TYR A 97 -17.27 -3.74 11.51
N ALA A 98 -17.66 -3.49 12.76
CA ALA A 98 -17.16 -2.40 13.59
C ALA A 98 -16.16 -2.86 14.67
N ASP A 99 -15.37 -3.91 14.39
CA ASP A 99 -14.39 -4.48 15.33
C ASP A 99 -13.12 -3.61 15.55
N GLY A 100 -13.21 -2.33 15.16
CA GLY A 100 -12.10 -1.39 15.14
C GLY A 100 -11.42 -1.26 13.77
N ALA A 101 -10.54 -0.27 13.68
CA ALA A 101 -9.82 0.02 12.44
C ALA A 101 -8.60 -0.90 12.28
N SER A 102 -8.44 -1.52 11.11
CA SER A 102 -7.17 -2.12 10.69
C SER A 102 -6.19 -0.99 10.36
N HIS A 103 -5.18 -0.75 11.19
CA HIS A 103 -4.22 0.33 10.94
C HIS A 103 -3.44 0.13 9.63
N TRP A 104 -3.06 -1.11 9.31
CA TRP A 104 -2.39 -1.44 8.05
C TRP A 104 -3.34 -1.28 6.86
N GLY A 105 -4.54 -1.86 6.94
CA GLY A 105 -5.56 -1.72 5.92
C GLY A 105 -5.94 -0.26 5.65
N THR A 106 -6.06 0.54 6.71
CA THR A 106 -6.31 1.98 6.64
C THR A 106 -5.19 2.72 5.90
N ASN A 107 -3.92 2.41 6.19
CA ASN A 107 -2.79 2.99 5.45
C ASN A 107 -2.85 2.61 3.97
N TYR A 108 -3.07 1.33 3.68
CA TYR A 108 -2.96 0.79 2.32
C TYR A 108 -4.11 1.25 1.41
N ALA A 109 -5.35 1.14 1.89
CA ALA A 109 -6.50 1.67 1.17
C ALA A 109 -6.46 3.20 1.07
N GLY A 110 -5.98 3.89 2.09
CA GLY A 110 -5.74 5.34 2.03
C GLY A 110 -4.75 5.73 0.94
N HIS A 111 -3.64 4.99 0.83
CA HIS A 111 -2.66 5.18 -0.24
C HIS A 111 -3.30 4.98 -1.62
N PHE A 112 -4.12 3.93 -1.80
CA PHE A 112 -4.86 3.72 -3.04
C PHE A 112 -5.74 4.91 -3.40
N MET A 113 -6.52 5.40 -2.43
CA MET A 113 -7.47 6.48 -2.65
C MET A 113 -6.76 7.79 -2.99
N LEU A 114 -5.58 8.04 -2.40
CA LEU A 114 -4.73 9.18 -2.76
C LEU A 114 -4.20 9.06 -4.19
N GLU A 115 -3.67 7.90 -4.58
CA GLU A 115 -3.16 7.70 -5.94
C GLU A 115 -4.27 7.72 -7.00
N ALA A 116 -5.42 7.13 -6.69
CA ALA A 116 -6.60 7.18 -7.55
C ALA A 116 -7.04 8.63 -7.76
N LYS A 117 -7.08 9.44 -6.71
CA LYS A 117 -7.34 10.88 -6.82
C LYS A 117 -6.30 11.57 -7.72
N ASN A 118 -5.01 11.28 -7.53
CA ASN A 118 -3.93 11.86 -8.35
C ASN A 118 -4.04 11.48 -9.83
N LYS A 119 -4.59 10.30 -10.14
CA LYS A 119 -4.90 9.85 -11.51
C LYS A 119 -6.23 10.39 -12.07
N GLY A 120 -6.93 11.25 -11.33
CA GLY A 120 -8.16 11.91 -11.78
C GLY A 120 -9.45 11.18 -11.43
N TYR A 121 -9.40 10.09 -10.66
CA TYR A 121 -10.61 9.44 -10.17
C TYR A 121 -11.30 10.28 -9.10
N THR A 122 -12.63 10.32 -9.14
CA THR A 122 -13.42 11.01 -8.11
C THR A 122 -13.48 10.17 -6.84
N ILE A 123 -12.96 10.72 -5.75
CA ILE A 123 -13.04 10.13 -4.42
C ILE A 123 -14.10 10.88 -3.61
N PRO A 124 -15.00 10.20 -2.87
CA PRO A 124 -15.95 10.87 -1.99
C PRO A 124 -15.24 11.83 -1.04
N GLN A 125 -15.69 13.09 -1.02
CA GLN A 125 -14.97 14.17 -0.34
C GLN A 125 -14.78 13.91 1.16
N ASP A 126 -15.81 13.36 1.82
CA ASP A 126 -15.76 13.05 3.24
C ASP A 126 -14.81 11.90 3.57
N PHE A 127 -14.58 10.99 2.63
CA PHE A 127 -13.70 9.84 2.87
C PHE A 127 -12.29 10.29 3.25
N LEU A 128 -11.65 11.12 2.42
CA LEU A 128 -10.28 11.58 2.68
C LEU A 128 -10.21 12.50 3.90
N LYS A 129 -11.24 13.34 4.13
CA LYS A 129 -11.29 14.21 5.31
C LYS A 129 -11.29 13.40 6.60
N LEU A 130 -12.15 12.39 6.70
CA LEU A 130 -12.24 11.51 7.86
C LEU A 130 -10.99 10.65 8.01
N TRP A 131 -10.47 10.12 6.90
CA TRP A 131 -9.24 9.33 6.88
C TRP A 131 -8.02 10.14 7.35
N ILE A 132 -7.83 11.37 6.87
CA ILE A 132 -6.74 12.28 7.31
C ILE A 132 -6.87 12.55 8.82
N ARG A 133 -8.08 12.81 9.32
CA ARG A 133 -8.33 13.04 10.74
C ARG A 133 -7.93 11.83 11.58
N PHE A 134 -8.39 10.64 11.20
CA PHE A 134 -8.05 9.39 11.86
C PHE A 134 -6.53 9.17 11.88
N GLN A 135 -5.89 9.26 10.72
CA GLN A 135 -4.45 9.05 10.58
C GLN A 135 -3.63 10.07 11.36
N THR A 136 -4.04 11.34 11.40
CA THR A 136 -3.35 12.37 12.18
C THR A 136 -3.43 12.07 13.68
N ASN A 137 -4.62 11.71 14.17
CA ASN A 137 -4.83 11.33 15.57
C ASN A 137 -3.96 10.13 15.93
N GLU A 138 -4.00 9.07 15.14
CA GLU A 138 -3.21 7.86 15.36
C GLU A 138 -1.70 8.13 15.26
N ALA A 139 -1.26 8.98 14.34
CA ALA A 139 0.14 9.35 14.20
C ALA A 139 0.67 10.05 15.46
N ASN A 140 -0.15 10.93 16.06
CA ASN A 140 0.20 11.67 17.26
C ASN A 140 0.17 10.80 18.53
N HIS A 141 -0.80 9.89 18.65
CA HIS A 141 -0.93 8.99 19.81
C HIS A 141 -0.05 7.75 19.73
N TRP A 142 0.55 7.47 18.58
CA TRP A 142 1.43 6.32 18.40
C TRP A 142 2.55 6.27 19.46
N ARG A 143 2.77 5.09 20.02
CA ARG A 143 3.88 4.77 20.92
C ARG A 143 4.61 3.57 20.36
N ASN A 144 5.94 3.62 20.45
CA ASN A 144 6.79 2.48 20.16
C ASN A 144 6.64 1.45 21.28
N THR A 145 5.60 0.62 21.23
CA THR A 145 5.36 -0.39 22.25
C THR A 145 6.24 -1.61 21.98
N ASN A 146 7.19 -1.86 22.89
CA ASN A 146 8.02 -3.06 22.92
C ASN A 146 7.19 -4.28 23.38
N LEU A 147 6.07 -4.59 22.72
CA LEU A 147 5.36 -5.86 22.99
C LEU A 147 6.17 -6.99 22.36
N ALA A 148 7.14 -7.46 23.13
CA ALA A 148 8.02 -8.61 22.89
C ALA A 148 7.24 -9.93 22.97
N THR A 149 6.15 -10.05 22.22
CA THR A 149 5.46 -11.32 22.03
C THR A 149 5.59 -11.67 20.56
N TYR A 150 6.55 -12.54 20.25
CA TYR A 150 6.96 -12.99 18.93
C TYR A 150 7.59 -11.90 18.02
N ASN A 151 8.86 -12.12 17.65
CA ASN A 151 9.79 -11.27 16.90
C ASN A 151 9.30 -10.63 15.56
N HIS A 152 8.02 -10.77 15.19
CA HIS A 152 7.43 -10.20 13.97
C HIS A 152 6.65 -8.89 14.21
N HIS A 153 6.16 -8.63 15.43
CA HIS A 153 5.25 -7.51 15.69
C HIS A 153 5.95 -6.15 15.86
N TYR A 154 7.21 -6.12 16.30
CA TYR A 154 7.97 -4.87 16.50
C TYR A 154 8.19 -4.11 15.19
N ASN A 155 8.68 -4.82 14.18
CA ASN A 155 8.89 -4.28 12.84
C ASN A 155 7.57 -3.83 12.20
N SER A 156 6.47 -4.54 12.47
CA SER A 156 5.14 -4.20 11.96
C SER A 156 4.61 -2.90 12.58
N ASN A 157 4.80 -2.65 13.88
CA ASN A 157 4.32 -1.43 14.53
C ASN A 157 5.04 -0.17 14.02
N GLN A 158 6.37 -0.19 13.95
CA GLN A 158 7.15 0.91 13.39
C GLN A 158 6.84 1.09 11.90
N LEU A 159 6.81 0.02 11.11
CA LEU A 159 6.51 0.12 9.67
C LEU A 159 5.11 0.68 9.43
N THR A 160 4.12 0.27 10.22
CA THR A 160 2.74 0.81 10.15
C THR A 160 2.72 2.30 10.44
N GLN A 161 3.45 2.77 11.46
CA GLN A 161 3.55 4.19 11.74
C GLN A 161 4.30 4.95 10.63
N ALA A 162 5.44 4.45 10.16
CA ALA A 162 6.19 5.09 9.07
C ALA A 162 5.34 5.20 7.81
N TYR A 163 4.55 4.16 7.49
CA TYR A 163 3.65 4.17 6.33
C TYR A 163 2.48 5.16 6.52
N ARG A 164 1.93 5.27 7.73
CA ARG A 164 0.96 6.31 8.07
C ARG A 164 1.52 7.72 7.83
N LEU A 165 2.73 7.98 8.33
CA LEU A 165 3.40 9.28 8.15
C LEU A 165 3.68 9.59 6.68
N TYR A 166 4.11 8.58 5.92
CA TYR A 166 4.28 8.67 4.47
C TYR A 166 2.97 9.04 3.76
N THR A 167 1.88 8.33 4.05
CA THR A 167 0.59 8.60 3.38
C THR A 167 -0.02 9.94 3.79
N LEU A 168 0.20 10.40 5.02
CA LEU A 168 -0.14 11.77 5.44
C LEU A 168 0.66 12.84 4.68
N ALA A 169 1.97 12.62 4.49
CA ALA A 169 2.80 13.51 3.68
C ALA A 169 2.36 13.51 2.21
N LEU A 170 2.05 12.34 1.65
CA LEU A 170 1.49 12.18 0.30
C LEU A 170 0.15 12.91 0.13
N ALA A 171 -0.67 12.97 1.17
CA ALA A 171 -1.92 13.73 1.20
C ALA A 171 -1.71 15.26 1.35
N GLY A 172 -0.47 15.75 1.42
CA GLY A 172 -0.14 17.16 1.67
C GLY A 172 -0.42 17.60 3.11
N LYS A 173 -0.53 16.67 4.06
CA LYS A 173 -0.78 16.92 5.49
C LYS A 173 0.27 16.22 6.37
N PRO A 174 1.57 16.50 6.19
CA PRO A 174 2.62 15.82 6.94
C PRO A 174 2.52 16.07 8.45
N ALA A 175 2.53 14.99 9.24
CA ALA A 175 2.53 15.06 10.70
C ALA A 175 3.95 15.26 11.27
N MET A 176 4.53 16.45 11.06
CA MET A 176 5.94 16.74 11.36
C MET A 176 6.36 16.40 12.79
N GLY A 177 5.51 16.67 13.79
CA GLY A 177 5.81 16.33 15.19
C GLY A 177 5.98 14.82 15.40
N ALA A 178 5.07 14.01 14.84
CA ALA A 178 5.14 12.56 14.90
C ALA A 178 6.32 11.99 14.10
N MET A 179 6.65 12.59 12.94
CA MET A 179 7.83 12.25 12.15
C MET A 179 9.12 12.50 12.91
N ASN A 180 9.24 13.66 13.56
CA ASN A 180 10.42 14.03 14.36
C ASN A 180 10.59 13.10 15.56
N ARG A 181 9.50 12.79 16.27
CA ARG A 181 9.49 11.84 17.39
C ARG A 181 9.97 10.45 16.95
N MET A 182 9.49 9.97 15.81
CA MET A 182 9.88 8.65 15.30
C MET A 182 11.34 8.61 14.82
N ARG A 183 11.84 9.70 14.23
CA ARG A 183 13.24 9.83 13.81
C ARG A 183 14.22 9.75 14.98
N GLN A 184 13.80 10.14 16.19
CA GLN A 184 14.63 10.12 17.40
C GLN A 184 14.78 8.72 18.03
N LEU A 185 14.12 7.69 17.49
CA LEU A 185 14.24 6.33 18.03
C LEU A 185 15.64 5.76 17.74
N SER A 186 16.29 5.24 18.78
CA SER A 186 17.62 4.63 18.68
C SER A 186 17.61 3.29 17.94
N ASN A 187 16.46 2.61 17.88
CA ASN A 187 16.28 1.29 17.30
C ASN A 187 15.21 1.26 16.19
N LEU A 188 15.25 2.27 15.32
CA LEU A 188 14.35 2.35 14.16
C LEU A 188 14.70 1.25 13.14
N ALA A 189 13.73 0.38 12.83
CA ALA A 189 13.88 -0.68 11.83
C ALA A 189 14.20 -0.09 10.46
N VAL A 190 15.09 -0.74 9.70
CA VAL A 190 15.58 -0.26 8.40
C VAL A 190 14.43 0.09 7.46
N ALA A 191 13.45 -0.81 7.28
CA ALA A 191 12.30 -0.58 6.41
C ALA A 191 11.45 0.64 6.86
N ALA A 192 11.28 0.83 8.17
CA ALA A 192 10.59 1.98 8.72
C ALA A 192 11.39 3.29 8.53
N SER A 193 12.73 3.23 8.64
CA SER A 193 13.62 4.36 8.36
C SER A 193 13.49 4.83 6.91
N TRP A 194 13.59 3.91 5.94
CA TRP A 194 13.42 4.25 4.52
C TRP A 194 12.05 4.85 4.22
N ARG A 195 10.98 4.28 4.79
CA ARG A 195 9.63 4.82 4.60
C ARG A 195 9.46 6.21 5.24
N LEU A 196 10.03 6.42 6.42
CA LEU A 196 10.01 7.71 7.10
C LEU A 196 10.84 8.76 6.33
N ALA A 197 11.99 8.37 5.77
CA ALA A 197 12.78 9.22 4.88
C ALA A 197 11.96 9.66 3.65
N ALA A 198 11.24 8.74 3.01
CA ALA A 198 10.32 9.08 1.91
C ALA A 198 9.23 10.07 2.35
N ALA A 199 8.70 9.93 3.58
CA ALA A 199 7.75 10.90 4.14
C ALA A 199 8.37 12.30 4.30
N TYR A 200 9.63 12.40 4.76
CA TYR A 200 10.36 13.68 4.82
C TYR A 200 10.59 14.28 3.44
N ALA A 201 10.94 13.47 2.44
CA ALA A 201 11.12 13.93 1.08
C ALA A 201 9.81 14.52 0.51
N LEU A 202 8.68 13.83 0.69
CA LEU A 202 7.35 14.34 0.32
C LEU A 202 6.96 15.63 1.07
N ALA A 203 7.43 15.79 2.31
CA ALA A 203 7.24 17.01 3.09
C ALA A 203 8.23 18.14 2.73
N GLY A 204 9.03 17.97 1.67
CA GLY A 204 10.02 18.96 1.22
C GLY A 204 11.29 19.05 2.08
N LYS A 205 11.57 18.02 2.90
CA LYS A 205 12.76 17.92 3.77
C LYS A 205 13.75 16.90 3.22
N THR A 206 14.23 17.15 2.01
CA THR A 206 15.13 16.24 1.26
C THR A 206 16.46 15.99 1.98
N ASP A 207 17.04 16.98 2.65
CA ASP A 207 18.30 16.82 3.38
C ASP A 207 18.16 15.84 4.54
N VAL A 208 17.06 15.95 5.29
CA VAL A 208 16.72 15.02 6.38
C VAL A 208 16.50 13.62 5.83
N ALA A 209 15.77 13.49 4.72
CA ALA A 209 15.52 12.21 4.07
C ALA A 209 16.84 11.54 3.64
N ALA A 210 17.75 12.29 3.03
CA ALA A 210 19.05 11.79 2.59
C ALA A 210 19.93 11.36 3.77
N GLU A 211 19.90 12.08 4.89
CA GLU A 211 20.64 11.70 6.09
C GLU A 211 20.15 10.36 6.67
N MET A 212 18.83 10.13 6.68
CA MET A 212 18.23 8.92 7.26
C MET A 212 18.54 7.62 6.52
N VAL A 213 18.87 7.70 5.23
CA VAL A 213 19.13 6.53 4.37
C VAL A 213 20.60 6.25 4.16
N LYS A 214 21.49 7.07 4.74
CA LYS A 214 22.93 6.79 4.71
C LYS A 214 23.22 5.48 5.45
N PRO A 215 24.13 4.64 4.95
CA PRO A 215 24.59 3.47 5.69
C PRO A 215 25.14 3.95 7.04
N GLN A 216 24.56 3.47 8.14
CA GLN A 216 25.15 3.74 9.46
C GLN A 216 26.55 3.13 9.45
N LYS A 217 27.59 3.94 9.64
CA LYS A 217 28.94 3.41 9.85
C LYS A 217 28.86 2.41 11.02
N PRO A 218 29.47 1.21 10.91
CA PRO A 218 29.59 0.34 12.06
C PRO A 218 30.29 1.13 13.16
N ARG A 219 29.66 1.18 14.34
CA ARG A 219 30.27 1.75 15.55
C ARG A 219 31.42 0.86 16.01
#